data_AF-B9W8P9-F1
#
_entry.id   AF-B9W8P9-F1
#
_cell.length_a   1.000
_cell.length_b   1.000
_cell.length_c   1.000
_cell.angle_alpha   90.00
_cell.angle_beta   90.00
_cell.angle_gamma   90.00
#
_symmetry.space_group_name_H-M   'P 1'
#
loop_
_entity.id
_entity.type
_entity.pdbx_description
1 polymer ?
#
loop_
_entity_poly.entity_id
_entity_poly.type
_entity_poly.pdbx_seq_one_letter_code
_entity_poly.pdbx_strand_id
1 'polypeptide(L)'
;MTSQNTEYQSNELEDFEAFLETNFEPQQFANELLLATNGQENPHLDLVTPIKKLKFDIQECDKRIEKISSSNYSSLISNFQKITEYQKILTSQVNPSLERINVPFKRIKQEVVEPFDEAMKLNKALKRIHLTLELLRTTSFFVFIIQQIEELTSVSNERDLVRLAKLHIQINKMYQDATNEKGAEINVLSVKLIRDYQSIAISKKSSMLSQCIDVVSGDFRHPSTLERKNSKLHSHLSALYLLNRDEFFNVFDRSTITRKVQSASAQLSRALQSPRNFTAIITEVKEESSEYFTKLSDILSDWKSENDDDKGTFLEIVLNYYKSQSLTELFWSKLNQKFKKSIVAAMARGGPIAKNLKIYYSGLKASVSETFKSEEERSMLLDSLSMIEYK
;
A
#
# COMPACT_ATOMS: atom_id res chain seq x y z
N MET A 1 -1.98 9.71 91.17
CA MET A 1 -2.06 10.09 92.59
C MET A 1 -0.69 9.77 93.16
N THR A 2 0.16 10.70 93.58
CA THR A 2 -0.11 11.95 94.28
C THR A 2 1.14 12.83 94.15
N SER A 3 0.91 14.11 93.82
CA SER A 3 1.68 15.29 94.26
C SER A 3 3.20 15.26 94.15
N GLN A 4 3.73 15.81 93.06
CA GLN A 4 5.04 16.47 93.08
C GLN A 4 4.86 17.90 92.58
N ASN A 5 5.28 18.81 93.48
CA ASN A 5 5.27 20.26 93.38
C ASN A 5 5.48 20.75 91.95
N THR A 6 4.44 21.31 91.38
CA THR A 6 4.54 22.32 90.34
C THR A 6 5.09 23.57 91.01
N GLU A 7 6.40 23.59 91.27
CA GLU A 7 7.12 24.84 91.40
C GLU A 7 6.86 25.57 90.09
N TYR A 8 6.05 26.63 90.18
CA TYR A 8 6.03 27.67 89.17
C TYR A 8 7.48 28.13 89.01
N GLN A 9 8.20 27.57 88.04
CA GLN A 9 9.31 28.27 87.42
C GLN A 9 8.67 29.54 86.87
N SER A 10 8.69 30.61 87.68
CA SER A 10 8.55 31.97 87.20
C SER A 10 9.34 32.03 85.92
N ASN A 11 8.65 32.28 84.81
CA ASN A 11 9.23 32.20 83.49
C ASN A 11 10.39 33.22 83.48
N GLU A 12 11.63 32.74 83.69
CA GLU A 12 12.81 33.57 84.00
C GLU A 12 13.22 34.44 82.78
N LEU A 13 12.34 34.60 81.79
CA LEU A 13 12.49 35.30 80.53
C LEU A 13 11.38 36.33 80.26
N GLU A 14 10.41 36.54 81.17
CA GLU A 14 9.34 37.55 81.01
C GLU A 14 9.91 38.97 80.76
N ASP A 15 11.07 39.29 81.33
CA ASP A 15 11.73 40.60 81.12
C ASP A 15 12.38 40.76 79.73
N PHE A 16 12.49 39.69 78.93
CA PHE A 16 13.25 39.63 77.66
C PHE A 16 12.39 39.20 76.47
N GLU A 17 11.07 39.15 76.62
CA GLU A 17 10.14 38.61 75.62
C GLU A 17 10.20 39.35 74.27
N ALA A 18 10.42 40.67 74.31
CA ALA A 18 10.62 41.51 73.11
C ALA A 18 11.81 41.08 72.24
N PHE A 19 12.87 40.50 72.83
CA PHE A 19 14.05 40.02 72.09
C PHE A 19 13.81 38.68 71.39
N LEU A 20 12.77 37.94 71.79
CA LEU A 20 12.44 36.62 71.26
C LEU A 20 11.39 36.69 70.12
N GLU A 21 10.86 37.88 69.84
CA GLU A 21 9.91 38.10 68.75
C GLU A 21 10.57 37.87 67.38
N THR A 22 9.88 37.16 66.47
CA THR A 22 10.40 36.82 65.13
C THR A 22 10.73 38.04 64.26
N ASN A 23 10.21 39.21 64.62
CA ASN A 23 10.38 40.48 63.89
C ASN A 23 11.16 41.51 64.70
N PHE A 24 11.96 41.09 65.69
CA PHE A 24 12.72 42.03 66.51
C PHE A 24 13.64 42.91 65.64
N GLU A 25 13.34 44.21 65.59
CA GLU A 25 14.18 45.20 64.93
C GLU A 25 14.94 46.03 65.98
N PRO A 26 16.27 45.88 66.09
CA PRO A 26 17.06 46.56 67.12
C PRO A 26 16.92 48.09 67.10
N GLN A 27 16.72 48.66 65.90
CA GLN A 27 16.59 50.12 65.71
C GLN A 27 15.23 50.63 66.19
N GLN A 28 14.15 49.88 65.95
CA GLN A 28 12.81 50.23 66.41
C GLN A 28 12.72 50.12 67.93
N PHE A 29 13.24 49.02 68.50
CA PHE A 29 13.32 48.83 69.95
C PHE A 29 14.14 49.92 70.65
N ALA A 30 15.29 50.30 70.08
CA ALA A 30 16.10 51.39 70.62
C ALA A 30 15.36 52.74 70.59
N ASN A 31 14.60 53.02 69.51
CA ASN A 31 13.79 54.22 69.40
C ASN A 31 12.62 54.24 70.39
N GLU A 32 11.92 53.12 70.56
CA GLU A 32 10.85 52.97 71.54
C GLU A 32 11.37 53.16 72.97
N LEU A 33 12.54 52.60 73.28
CA LEU A 33 13.18 52.76 74.58
C LEU A 33 13.59 54.22 74.86
N LEU A 34 14.10 54.91 73.84
CA LEU A 34 14.43 56.34 73.91
C LEU A 34 13.19 57.19 74.19
N LEU A 35 12.10 56.93 73.46
CA LEU A 35 10.81 57.60 73.64
C LEU A 35 10.21 57.32 75.03
N ALA A 36 10.24 56.06 75.48
CA ALA A 36 9.71 55.64 76.77
C ALA A 36 10.46 56.26 77.96
N THR A 37 11.77 56.50 77.81
CA THR A 37 12.60 57.04 78.91
C THR A 37 12.54 58.57 79.01
N ASN A 38 12.32 59.26 77.89
CA ASN A 38 12.39 60.73 77.84
C ASN A 38 11.01 61.42 77.88
N GLY A 39 9.92 60.75 77.45
CA GLY A 39 8.60 61.37 77.33
C GLY A 39 8.54 62.46 76.24
N GLN A 40 7.34 62.91 75.88
CA GLN A 40 7.16 63.85 74.75
C GLN A 40 7.46 65.33 75.09
N GLU A 41 7.63 65.68 76.36
CA GLU A 41 7.68 67.08 76.82
C GLU A 41 9.03 67.50 77.46
N ASN A 42 10.07 66.65 77.43
CA ASN A 42 11.37 67.00 77.97
C ASN A 42 12.21 67.82 76.96
N PRO A 43 12.68 69.04 77.30
CA PRO A 43 13.49 69.87 76.42
C PRO A 43 14.96 69.40 76.29
N HIS A 44 15.39 68.44 77.10
CA HIS A 44 16.74 67.86 77.07
C HIS A 44 16.67 66.34 76.92
N LEU A 45 17.38 65.81 75.91
CA LEU A 45 17.45 64.37 75.63
C LEU A 45 18.41 63.67 76.62
N ASP A 46 17.87 62.80 77.47
CA ASP A 46 18.64 61.91 78.33
C ASP A 46 18.92 60.57 77.63
N LEU A 47 20.17 60.41 77.19
CA LEU A 47 20.70 59.16 76.62
C LEU A 47 21.34 58.26 77.69
N VAL A 48 21.62 58.78 78.88
CA VAL A 48 22.36 58.05 79.91
C VAL A 48 21.49 56.97 80.52
N THR A 49 20.22 57.26 80.78
CA THR A 49 19.27 56.32 81.40
C THR A 49 18.92 55.13 80.49
N PRO A 50 18.56 55.31 79.20
CA PRO A 50 18.33 54.20 78.26
C PRO A 50 19.57 53.30 78.09
N ILE A 51 20.76 53.90 77.97
CA ILE A 51 22.02 53.16 77.82
C ILE A 51 22.33 52.36 79.08
N LYS A 52 22.08 52.92 80.27
CA LYS A 52 22.26 52.18 81.54
C LYS A 52 21.32 50.98 81.62
N LYS A 53 20.06 51.14 81.19
CA LYS A 53 19.08 50.04 81.16
C LYS A 53 19.51 48.92 80.22
N LEU A 54 19.86 49.23 78.97
CA LEU A 54 20.38 48.22 78.03
C LEU A 54 21.63 47.51 78.53
N LYS A 55 22.57 48.24 79.17
CA LYS A 55 23.75 47.62 79.76
C LYS A 55 23.41 46.68 80.90
N PHE A 56 22.43 47.03 81.72
CA PHE A 56 21.93 46.16 82.78
C PHE A 56 21.31 44.89 82.18
N ASP A 57 20.45 45.04 81.17
CA ASP A 57 19.79 43.93 80.48
C ASP A 57 20.80 42.97 79.83
N ILE A 58 21.86 43.49 79.18
CA ILE A 58 22.95 42.68 78.63
C ILE A 58 23.69 41.92 79.75
N GLN A 59 24.05 42.60 80.83
CA GLN A 59 24.75 41.97 81.96
C GLN A 59 23.91 40.89 82.63
N GLU A 60 22.59 41.08 82.70
CA GLU A 60 21.66 40.12 83.27
C GLU A 60 21.49 38.91 82.34
N CYS A 61 21.37 39.11 81.02
CA CYS A 61 21.44 38.05 80.02
C CYS A 61 22.72 37.24 80.15
N ASP A 62 23.89 37.89 80.21
CA ASP A 62 25.18 37.21 80.34
C ASP A 62 25.25 36.37 81.62
N LYS A 63 24.81 36.92 82.76
CA LYS A 63 24.73 36.19 84.04
C LYS A 63 23.78 35.00 83.97
N ARG A 64 22.61 35.15 83.33
CA ARG A 64 21.64 34.06 83.18
C ARG A 64 22.17 32.97 82.26
N ILE A 65 22.77 33.34 81.14
CA ILE A 65 23.46 32.40 80.22
C ILE A 65 24.56 31.66 80.98
N GLU A 66 25.35 32.36 81.80
CA GLU A 66 26.40 31.74 82.61
C GLU A 66 25.81 30.79 83.67
N LYS A 67 24.72 31.16 84.35
CA LYS A 67 24.00 30.30 85.32
C LYS A 67 23.40 29.06 84.66
N ILE A 68 22.76 29.20 83.50
CA ILE A 68 22.15 28.09 82.76
C ILE A 68 23.24 27.17 82.21
N SER A 69 24.31 27.74 81.63
CA SER A 69 25.44 26.99 81.09
C SER A 69 26.19 26.23 82.21
N SER A 70 26.42 26.87 83.35
CA SER A 70 27.09 26.24 84.50
C SER A 70 26.23 25.20 85.22
N SER A 71 24.90 25.35 85.25
CA SER A 71 24.00 24.34 85.83
C SER A 71 23.75 23.14 84.92
N ASN A 72 23.78 23.34 83.59
CA ASN A 72 23.49 22.30 82.59
C ASN A 72 24.71 21.85 81.78
N TYR A 73 25.92 22.16 82.24
CA TYR A 73 27.17 21.93 81.51
C TYR A 73 27.32 20.46 81.05
N SER A 74 26.90 19.50 81.87
CA SER A 74 26.99 18.06 81.55
C SER A 74 26.12 17.68 80.34
N SER A 75 24.90 18.22 80.26
CA SER A 75 23.96 17.96 79.18
C SER A 75 24.41 18.64 77.88
N LEU A 76 24.93 19.87 77.98
CA LEU A 76 25.55 20.58 76.86
C LEU A 76 26.74 19.79 76.30
N ILE A 77 27.68 19.37 77.15
CA ILE A 77 28.83 18.56 76.75
C ILE A 77 28.39 17.24 76.10
N SER A 78 27.41 16.54 76.67
CA SER A 78 26.89 15.29 76.09
C SER A 78 26.27 15.51 74.71
N ASN A 79 25.51 16.59 74.52
CA ASN A 79 24.94 16.93 73.22
C ASN A 79 26.01 17.31 72.21
N PHE A 80 27.01 18.11 72.59
CA PHE A 80 28.15 18.42 71.71
C PHE A 80 28.92 17.15 71.34
N GLN A 81 29.11 16.22 72.27
CA GLN A 81 29.75 14.92 72.00
C GLN A 81 28.92 14.08 71.00
N LYS A 82 27.60 13.98 71.18
CA LYS A 82 26.71 13.28 70.24
C LYS A 82 26.69 13.92 68.86
N ILE A 83 26.65 15.26 68.78
CA ILE A 83 26.73 15.99 67.50
C ILE A 83 28.05 15.67 66.80
N THR A 84 29.15 15.71 67.55
CA THR A 84 30.49 15.38 67.04
C THR A 84 30.56 13.91 66.56
N GLU A 85 29.94 12.99 67.29
CA GLU A 85 29.86 11.57 66.94
C GLU A 85 29.03 11.34 65.67
N TYR A 86 27.85 11.97 65.56
CA TYR A 86 27.03 11.91 64.35
C TYR A 86 27.70 12.55 63.14
N GLN A 87 28.36 13.70 63.32
CA GLN A 87 29.19 14.30 62.27
C GLN A 87 30.31 13.36 61.85
N LYS A 88 30.96 12.68 62.80
CA LYS A 88 31.99 11.69 62.50
C LYS A 88 31.43 10.51 61.72
N ILE A 89 30.29 9.94 62.11
CA ILE A 89 29.63 8.83 61.39
C ILE A 89 29.21 9.28 59.98
N LEU A 90 28.59 10.44 59.86
CA LEU A 90 28.16 11.01 58.58
C LEU A 90 29.36 11.19 57.63
N THR A 91 30.46 11.76 58.14
CA THR A 91 31.64 12.05 57.33
C THR A 91 32.47 10.82 57.01
N SER A 92 32.56 9.85 57.93
CA SER A 92 33.43 8.67 57.77
C SER A 92 32.77 7.47 57.13
N GLN A 93 31.44 7.33 57.24
CA GLN A 93 30.73 6.13 56.77
C GLN A 93 29.69 6.45 55.70
N VAL A 94 28.81 7.41 55.97
CA VAL A 94 27.67 7.70 55.08
C VAL A 94 28.14 8.40 53.81
N ASN A 95 28.89 9.50 53.91
CA ASN A 95 29.38 10.24 52.74
C ASN A 95 30.24 9.36 51.82
N PRO A 96 31.21 8.57 52.31
CA PRO A 96 32.00 7.70 51.44
C PRO A 96 31.17 6.57 50.81
N SER A 97 30.17 6.03 51.52
CA SER A 97 29.26 5.02 50.96
C SER A 97 28.37 5.62 49.85
N LEU A 98 27.90 6.85 50.05
CA LEU A 98 27.12 7.58 49.04
C LEU A 98 27.96 7.89 47.80
N GLU A 99 29.22 8.32 47.99
CA GLU A 99 30.17 8.51 46.88
C GLU A 99 30.45 7.21 46.13
N ARG A 100 30.67 6.10 46.85
CA ARG A 100 30.89 4.77 46.26
C ARG A 100 29.73 4.30 45.38
N ILE A 101 28.50 4.77 45.63
CA ILE A 101 27.32 4.44 44.81
C ILE A 101 27.13 5.45 43.68
N ASN A 102 27.30 6.73 43.97
CA ASN A 102 27.11 7.81 43.00
C ASN A 102 28.13 7.77 41.88
N VAL A 103 29.38 7.38 42.15
CA VAL A 103 30.43 7.31 41.12
C VAL A 103 30.10 6.25 40.05
N PRO A 104 29.83 4.97 40.40
CA PRO A 104 29.36 3.99 39.43
C PRO A 104 28.07 4.38 38.71
N PHE A 105 27.11 4.99 39.41
CA PHE A 105 25.85 5.41 38.77
C PHE A 105 26.06 6.52 37.73
N LYS A 106 26.88 7.53 38.07
CA LYS A 106 27.30 8.57 37.12
C LYS A 106 28.04 7.95 35.93
N ARG A 107 28.92 6.98 36.21
CA ARG A 107 29.66 6.25 35.18
C ARG A 107 28.73 5.47 34.25
N ILE A 108 27.75 4.74 34.77
CA ILE A 108 26.75 4.02 33.95
C ILE A 108 25.94 4.99 33.10
N LYS A 109 25.51 6.12 33.67
CA LYS A 109 24.78 7.13 32.92
C LYS A 109 25.61 7.67 31.74
N GLN A 110 26.87 8.01 31.98
CA GLN A 110 27.77 8.57 30.98
C GLN A 110 28.28 7.54 29.95
N GLU A 111 28.63 6.33 30.39
CA GLU A 111 29.25 5.32 29.53
C GLU A 111 28.22 4.42 28.83
N VAL A 112 26.99 4.34 29.32
CA VAL A 112 25.97 3.41 28.78
C VAL A 112 24.71 4.14 28.32
N VAL A 113 24.09 4.94 29.18
CA VAL A 113 22.77 5.53 28.87
C VAL A 113 22.89 6.60 27.79
N GLU A 114 23.82 7.55 27.95
CA GLU A 114 24.04 8.62 26.97
C GLU A 114 24.43 8.07 25.58
N PRO A 115 25.41 7.14 25.46
CA PRO A 115 25.73 6.52 24.16
C PRO A 115 24.58 5.72 23.56
N PHE A 116 23.77 5.05 24.39
CA PHE A 116 22.58 4.33 23.91
C PHE A 116 21.54 5.29 23.32
N ASP A 117 21.26 6.40 24.00
CA ASP A 117 20.32 7.41 23.51
C ASP A 117 20.80 8.07 22.21
N GLU A 118 22.10 8.32 22.10
CA GLU A 118 22.73 8.79 20.85
C GLU A 118 22.60 7.76 19.73
N ALA A 119 22.89 6.48 20.01
CA ALA A 119 22.72 5.40 19.04
C ALA A 119 21.25 5.24 18.61
N MET A 120 20.29 5.42 19.51
CA MET A 120 18.87 5.37 19.19
C MET A 120 18.45 6.53 18.27
N LYS A 121 18.96 7.75 18.52
CA LYS A 121 18.76 8.90 17.63
C LYS A 121 19.36 8.65 16.25
N LEU A 122 20.58 8.12 16.18
CA LEU A 122 21.24 7.79 14.92
C LEU A 122 20.49 6.70 14.15
N ASN A 123 20.04 5.64 14.84
CA ASN A 123 19.23 4.59 14.23
C ASN A 123 17.91 5.14 13.67
N LYS A 124 17.24 6.05 14.39
CA LYS A 124 16.04 6.72 13.89
C LYS A 124 16.33 7.57 12.64
N ALA A 125 17.46 8.29 12.62
CA ALA A 125 17.89 9.03 11.43
C ALA A 125 18.18 8.08 10.25
N LEU A 126 18.86 6.96 10.50
CA LEU A 126 19.18 5.96 9.49
C LEU A 126 17.91 5.32 8.90
N LYS A 127 16.93 4.97 9.74
CA LYS A 127 15.62 4.47 9.28
C LYS A 127 14.91 5.48 8.38
N ARG A 128 14.93 6.77 8.74
CA ARG A 128 14.34 7.83 7.90
C ARG A 128 15.06 7.97 6.56
N ILE A 129 16.40 7.92 6.56
CA ILE A 129 17.21 7.98 5.34
C ILE A 129 16.90 6.77 4.45
N HIS A 130 16.82 5.57 5.04
CA HIS A 130 16.49 4.36 4.30
C HIS A 130 15.12 4.46 3.62
N LEU A 131 14.09 4.85 4.36
CA LEU A 131 12.74 5.06 3.82
C LEU A 131 12.72 6.12 2.71
N THR A 132 13.46 7.21 2.89
CA THR A 132 13.58 8.27 1.87
C THR A 132 14.25 7.75 0.60
N LEU A 133 15.31 6.95 0.75
CA LEU A 133 16.07 6.40 -0.36
C LEU A 133 15.27 5.34 -1.12
N GLU A 134 14.50 4.51 -0.41
CA GLU A 134 13.58 3.55 -1.01
C GLU A 134 12.51 4.27 -1.84
N LEU A 135 11.86 5.29 -1.27
CA LEU A 135 10.87 6.10 -1.98
C LEU A 135 11.48 6.78 -3.22
N LEU A 136 12.68 7.32 -3.09
CA LEU A 136 13.39 7.97 -4.18
C LEU A 136 13.73 6.98 -5.30
N ARG A 137 14.26 5.80 -4.96
CA ARG A 137 14.56 4.75 -5.95
C ARG A 137 13.32 4.31 -6.71
N THR A 138 12.22 4.06 -6.00
CA THR A 138 10.97 3.65 -6.65
C THR A 138 10.40 4.76 -7.53
N THR A 139 10.51 6.02 -7.09
CA THR A 139 10.12 7.17 -7.91
C THR A 139 11.01 7.32 -9.15
N SER A 140 12.33 7.16 -9.01
CA SER A 140 13.26 7.20 -10.15
C SER A 140 12.98 6.08 -11.14
N PHE A 141 12.72 4.86 -10.66
CA PHE A 141 12.34 3.73 -11.51
C PHE A 141 11.03 4.01 -12.24
N PHE A 142 10.03 4.55 -11.55
CA PHE A 142 8.76 4.95 -12.17
C PHE A 142 8.93 5.99 -13.27
N VAL A 143 9.70 7.06 -13.02
CA VAL A 143 10.01 8.09 -14.03
C VAL A 143 10.74 7.49 -15.22
N PHE A 144 11.70 6.59 -14.98
CA PHE A 144 12.43 5.91 -16.05
C PHE A 144 11.51 5.01 -16.91
N ILE A 145 10.54 4.32 -16.31
CA ILE A 145 9.55 3.56 -17.08
C ILE A 145 8.67 4.49 -17.91
N ILE A 146 8.19 5.60 -17.34
CA ILE A 146 7.39 6.59 -18.09
C ILE A 146 8.18 7.12 -19.28
N GLN A 147 9.45 7.49 -19.07
CA GLN A 147 10.31 7.98 -20.13
C GLN A 147 10.44 6.94 -21.25
N GLN A 148 10.70 5.66 -20.91
CA GLN A 148 10.73 4.59 -21.91
C GLN A 148 9.38 4.41 -22.62
N ILE A 149 8.26 4.54 -21.93
CA ILE A 149 6.93 4.48 -22.55
C ILE A 149 6.76 5.62 -23.56
N GLU A 150 7.10 6.85 -23.20
CA GLU A 150 7.02 8.01 -24.11
C GLU A 150 7.94 7.82 -25.33
N GLU A 151 9.18 7.39 -25.12
CA GLU A 151 10.16 7.14 -26.19
C GLU A 151 9.67 6.06 -27.16
N LEU A 152 9.23 4.91 -26.65
CA LEU A 152 8.72 3.81 -27.48
C LEU A 152 7.37 4.12 -28.12
N THR A 153 6.56 5.01 -27.53
CA THR A 153 5.31 5.47 -28.16
C THR A 153 5.60 6.44 -29.30
N SER A 154 6.66 7.25 -29.20
CA SER A 154 7.04 8.21 -30.23
C SER A 154 7.69 7.55 -31.44
N VAL A 155 8.48 6.49 -31.21
CA VAL A 155 9.17 5.73 -32.25
C VAL A 155 8.29 4.52 -32.59
N SER A 156 7.40 4.68 -33.57
CA SER A 156 6.42 3.67 -33.99
C SER A 156 7.08 2.45 -34.66
N ASN A 157 7.75 1.61 -33.86
CA ASN A 157 8.40 0.38 -34.28
C ASN A 157 7.59 -0.84 -33.79
N GLU A 158 7.28 -1.74 -34.71
CA GLU A 158 6.44 -2.92 -34.44
C GLU A 158 7.08 -3.90 -33.44
N ARG A 159 8.42 -3.97 -33.36
CA ARG A 159 9.13 -4.82 -32.39
C ARG A 159 9.09 -4.28 -30.98
N ASP A 160 8.94 -2.97 -30.84
CA ASP A 160 8.93 -2.29 -29.54
C ASP A 160 7.55 -2.36 -28.87
N LEU A 161 6.51 -2.78 -29.61
CA LEU A 161 5.14 -2.89 -29.11
C LEU A 161 5.01 -3.93 -27.98
N VAL A 162 5.68 -5.07 -28.07
CA VAL A 162 5.66 -6.09 -27.02
C VAL A 162 6.40 -5.59 -25.77
N ARG A 163 7.51 -4.87 -25.98
CA ARG A 163 8.23 -4.20 -24.88
C ARG A 163 7.36 -3.13 -24.22
N LEU A 164 6.65 -2.32 -25.00
CA LEU A 164 5.71 -1.31 -24.50
C LEU A 164 4.60 -1.95 -23.66
N ALA A 165 4.05 -3.09 -24.10
CA ALA A 165 3.07 -3.86 -23.34
C ALA A 165 3.64 -4.35 -22.00
N LYS A 166 4.89 -4.86 -21.97
CA LYS A 166 5.60 -5.25 -20.75
C LYS A 166 5.76 -4.05 -19.79
N LEU A 167 6.13 -2.87 -20.29
CA LEU A 167 6.27 -1.66 -19.46
C LEU A 167 4.92 -1.20 -18.85
N HIS A 168 3.83 -1.24 -19.62
CA HIS A 168 2.50 -0.93 -19.09
C HIS A 168 2.07 -1.93 -17.99
N ILE A 169 2.45 -3.19 -18.11
CA ILE A 169 2.19 -4.20 -17.06
C ILE A 169 3.04 -3.93 -15.83
N GLN A 170 4.31 -3.57 -15.99
CA GLN A 170 5.18 -3.21 -14.86
C GLN A 170 4.62 -2.03 -14.07
N ILE A 171 4.18 -0.96 -14.75
CA ILE A 171 3.51 0.17 -14.08
C ILE A 171 2.24 -0.28 -13.35
N ASN A 172 1.41 -1.09 -14.02
CA ASN A 172 0.17 -1.56 -13.41
C ASN A 172 0.43 -2.45 -12.18
N LYS A 173 1.46 -3.30 -12.23
CA LYS A 173 1.91 -4.11 -11.10
C LYS A 173 2.39 -3.23 -9.95
N MET A 174 3.17 -2.18 -10.21
CA MET A 174 3.56 -1.21 -9.19
C MET A 174 2.35 -0.57 -8.50
N TYR A 175 1.29 -0.22 -9.24
CA TYR A 175 0.06 0.29 -8.64
C TYR A 175 -0.74 -0.77 -7.86
N GLN A 176 -0.75 -2.03 -8.31
CA GLN A 176 -1.38 -3.15 -7.62
C GLN A 176 -0.67 -3.50 -6.31
N ASP A 177 0.65 -3.60 -6.34
CA ASP A 177 1.48 -3.86 -5.16
C ASP A 177 1.28 -2.73 -4.13
N ALA A 178 1.29 -1.47 -4.59
CA ALA A 178 1.02 -0.32 -3.73
C ALA A 178 -0.40 -0.28 -3.15
N THR A 179 -1.40 -0.87 -3.80
CA THR A 179 -2.78 -0.92 -3.26
C THR A 179 -3.02 -2.10 -2.34
N ASN A 180 -2.25 -3.18 -2.48
CA ASN A 180 -2.31 -4.36 -1.63
C ASN A 180 -1.57 -4.16 -0.29
N GLU A 181 -0.48 -3.39 -0.29
CA GLU A 181 0.28 -3.01 0.90
C GLU A 181 -0.39 -1.90 1.72
N LYS A 182 -1.64 -2.12 2.17
CA LYS A 182 -2.41 -1.17 3.01
C LYS A 182 -1.83 -0.94 4.42
N GLY A 183 -0.65 -1.49 4.73
CA GLY A 183 -0.01 -1.43 6.04
C GLY A 183 1.34 -0.69 6.11
N ALA A 184 1.92 -0.28 4.98
CA ALA A 184 3.16 0.50 4.99
C ALA A 184 2.84 2.00 5.13
N GLU A 185 3.29 2.64 6.22
CA GLU A 185 3.07 4.08 6.50
C GLU A 185 3.57 5.01 5.39
N ILE A 186 4.50 4.54 4.54
CA ILE A 186 5.04 5.26 3.39
C ILE A 186 5.03 4.30 2.21
N ASN A 187 4.17 4.58 1.23
CA ASN A 187 4.03 3.80 0.01
C ASN A 187 4.24 4.71 -1.21
N VAL A 188 4.54 4.13 -2.35
CA VAL A 188 4.73 4.80 -3.66
C VAL A 188 3.59 5.77 -4.00
N LEU A 189 2.35 5.45 -3.59
CA LEU A 189 1.16 6.29 -3.77
C LEU A 189 1.15 7.58 -2.92
N SER A 190 2.04 7.72 -1.93
CA SER A 190 2.23 8.97 -1.18
C SER A 190 2.80 10.08 -2.06
N VAL A 191 3.50 9.71 -3.15
CA VAL A 191 4.09 10.66 -4.08
C VAL A 191 3.01 11.15 -5.05
N LYS A 192 2.70 12.45 -4.97
CA LYS A 192 1.66 13.10 -5.78
C LYS A 192 1.84 12.85 -7.29
N LEU A 193 3.07 12.93 -7.80
CA LEU A 193 3.38 12.66 -9.21
C LEU A 193 2.91 11.28 -9.67
N ILE A 194 3.18 10.24 -8.87
CA ILE A 194 2.85 8.85 -9.22
C ILE A 194 1.35 8.63 -9.16
N ARG A 195 0.69 9.19 -8.15
CA ARG A 195 -0.77 9.14 -7.99
C ARG A 195 -1.49 9.84 -9.14
N ASP A 196 -1.08 11.06 -9.48
CA ASP A 196 -1.75 11.87 -10.49
C ASP A 196 -1.57 11.26 -11.91
N TYR A 197 -0.47 10.54 -12.16
CA TYR A 197 -0.23 9.83 -13.42
C TYR A 197 -1.08 8.56 -13.60
N GLN A 198 -1.70 8.02 -12.53
CA GLN A 198 -2.43 6.75 -12.60
C GLN A 198 -3.55 6.78 -13.66
N SER A 199 -4.29 7.89 -13.75
CA SER A 199 -5.36 8.08 -14.75
C SER A 199 -4.80 8.10 -16.18
N ILE A 200 -3.65 8.74 -16.37
CA ILE A 200 -2.94 8.82 -17.66
C ILE A 200 -2.44 7.44 -18.06
N ALA A 201 -1.83 6.69 -17.13
CA ALA A 201 -1.35 5.33 -17.38
C ALA A 201 -2.48 4.39 -17.82
N ILE A 202 -3.64 4.46 -17.16
CA ILE A 202 -4.83 3.67 -17.52
C ILE A 202 -5.34 4.07 -18.91
N SER A 203 -5.44 5.36 -19.19
CA SER A 203 -5.88 5.88 -20.49
C SER A 203 -4.94 5.44 -21.63
N LYS A 204 -3.62 5.57 -21.44
CA LYS A 204 -2.62 5.13 -22.43
C LYS A 204 -2.68 3.62 -22.67
N LYS A 205 -2.80 2.81 -21.61
CA LYS A 205 -2.98 1.36 -21.73
C LYS A 205 -4.25 1.03 -22.51
N SER A 206 -5.36 1.70 -22.23
CA SER A 206 -6.63 1.48 -22.94
C SER A 206 -6.54 1.88 -24.41
N SER A 207 -5.86 2.99 -24.72
CA SER A 207 -5.64 3.43 -26.10
C SER A 207 -4.80 2.41 -26.88
N MET A 208 -3.70 1.93 -26.29
CA MET A 208 -2.87 0.88 -26.87
C MET A 208 -3.66 -0.42 -27.09
N LEU A 209 -4.49 -0.82 -26.12
CA LEU A 209 -5.36 -1.97 -26.24
C LEU A 209 -6.30 -1.82 -27.43
N SER A 210 -7.00 -0.69 -27.55
CA SER A 210 -7.90 -0.42 -28.69
C SER A 210 -7.16 -0.47 -30.02
N GLN A 211 -5.96 0.10 -30.12
CA GLN A 211 -5.14 0.03 -31.34
C GLN A 211 -4.76 -1.41 -31.70
N CYS A 212 -4.38 -2.23 -30.71
CA CYS A 212 -4.10 -3.65 -30.93
C CYS A 212 -5.35 -4.39 -31.43
N ILE A 213 -6.51 -4.12 -30.82
CA ILE A 213 -7.79 -4.72 -31.22
C ILE A 213 -8.13 -4.35 -32.67
N ASP A 214 -7.98 -3.09 -33.05
CA ASP A 214 -8.33 -2.61 -34.40
C ASP A 214 -7.43 -3.21 -35.48
N VAL A 215 -6.10 -3.25 -35.23
CA VAL A 215 -5.14 -3.85 -36.16
C VAL A 215 -5.37 -5.35 -36.29
N VAL A 216 -5.49 -6.07 -35.17
CA VAL A 216 -5.74 -7.53 -35.17
C VAL A 216 -7.08 -7.85 -35.84
N SER A 217 -8.13 -7.08 -35.52
CA SER A 217 -9.45 -7.26 -36.12
C SER A 217 -9.52 -6.88 -37.58
N GLY A 218 -8.62 -6.03 -38.07
CA GLY A 218 -8.47 -5.63 -39.47
C GLY A 218 -7.67 -6.64 -40.28
N ASP A 219 -6.53 -7.08 -39.75
CA ASP A 219 -5.62 -8.02 -40.43
C ASP A 219 -6.18 -9.45 -40.45
N PHE A 220 -6.99 -9.87 -39.47
CA PHE A 220 -7.71 -11.14 -39.56
C PHE A 220 -8.82 -11.14 -40.62
N ARG A 221 -9.20 -9.96 -41.15
CA ARG A 221 -10.30 -9.86 -42.12
C ARG A 221 -9.94 -10.34 -43.51
N HIS A 222 -8.69 -10.17 -43.90
CA HIS A 222 -8.24 -10.35 -45.25
C HIS A 222 -7.34 -11.59 -45.32
N PRO A 223 -7.63 -12.58 -46.18
CA PRO A 223 -6.75 -13.72 -46.37
C PRO A 223 -5.34 -13.34 -46.86
N SER A 224 -5.19 -12.16 -47.44
CA SER A 224 -3.93 -11.61 -47.95
C SER A 224 -3.00 -11.07 -46.87
N THR A 225 -3.52 -10.71 -45.70
CA THR A 225 -2.72 -10.21 -44.55
C THR A 225 -2.27 -11.35 -43.64
N LEU A 226 -2.80 -12.57 -43.87
CA LEU A 226 -2.40 -13.80 -43.22
C LEU A 226 -1.15 -14.39 -43.90
N GLU A 227 -0.02 -13.74 -43.67
CA GLU A 227 1.28 -14.21 -44.12
C GLU A 227 2.19 -14.49 -42.92
N ARG A 228 3.02 -15.53 -43.03
CA ARG A 228 4.01 -15.90 -41.98
C ARG A 228 4.99 -14.79 -41.65
N LYS A 229 5.23 -13.86 -42.60
CA LYS A 229 6.16 -12.73 -42.47
C LYS A 229 5.53 -11.48 -41.85
N ASN A 230 4.23 -11.50 -41.52
CA ASN A 230 3.55 -10.34 -40.96
C ASN A 230 3.97 -10.11 -39.50
N SER A 231 5.11 -9.46 -39.31
CA SER A 231 5.65 -9.06 -37.99
C SER A 231 4.68 -8.16 -37.24
N LYS A 232 3.95 -7.31 -37.96
CA LYS A 232 2.97 -6.40 -37.40
C LYS A 232 1.86 -7.16 -36.69
N LEU A 233 1.21 -8.09 -37.37
CA LEU A 233 0.13 -8.89 -36.78
C LEU A 233 0.66 -9.72 -35.61
N HIS A 234 1.83 -10.32 -35.74
CA HIS A 234 2.47 -11.08 -34.66
C HIS A 234 2.71 -10.21 -33.42
N SER A 235 3.34 -9.04 -33.57
CA SER A 235 3.61 -8.12 -32.44
C SER A 235 2.33 -7.63 -31.76
N HIS A 236 1.31 -7.24 -32.52
CA HIS A 236 0.04 -6.75 -31.98
C HIS A 236 -0.74 -7.86 -31.28
N LEU A 237 -0.67 -9.09 -31.80
CA LEU A 237 -1.29 -10.26 -31.20
C LEU A 237 -0.58 -10.66 -29.90
N SER A 238 0.74 -10.67 -29.88
CA SER A 238 1.56 -10.90 -28.68
C SER A 238 1.33 -9.83 -27.62
N ALA A 239 1.28 -8.55 -27.99
CA ALA A 239 0.97 -7.46 -27.07
C ALA A 239 -0.46 -7.55 -26.52
N LEU A 240 -1.44 -7.92 -27.35
CA LEU A 240 -2.83 -8.11 -26.90
C LEU A 240 -2.94 -9.26 -25.88
N TYR A 241 -2.33 -10.40 -26.17
CA TYR A 241 -2.29 -11.55 -25.25
C TYR A 241 -1.67 -11.16 -23.90
N LEU A 242 -0.55 -10.42 -23.96
CA LEU A 242 0.17 -9.98 -22.79
C LEU A 242 -0.63 -8.95 -21.96
N LEU A 243 -1.28 -7.97 -22.60
CA LEU A 243 -2.04 -6.92 -21.93
C LEU A 243 -3.37 -7.41 -21.32
N ASN A 244 -4.09 -8.28 -22.05
CA ASN A 244 -5.38 -8.83 -21.63
C ASN A 244 -5.70 -10.15 -22.35
N ARG A 245 -5.62 -11.25 -21.60
CA ARG A 245 -5.90 -12.60 -22.10
C ARG A 245 -7.35 -12.82 -22.54
N ASP A 246 -8.31 -12.28 -21.81
CA ASP A 246 -9.74 -12.48 -22.13
C ASP A 246 -10.11 -11.71 -23.40
N GLU A 247 -9.62 -10.48 -23.53
CA GLU A 247 -9.87 -9.67 -24.71
C GLU A 247 -9.20 -10.26 -25.96
N PHE A 248 -8.01 -10.85 -25.82
CA PHE A 248 -7.38 -11.62 -26.88
C PHE A 248 -8.31 -12.72 -27.43
N PHE A 249 -8.88 -13.56 -26.57
CA PHE A 249 -9.76 -14.65 -27.01
C PHE A 249 -11.07 -14.13 -27.62
N ASN A 250 -11.64 -13.06 -27.06
CA ASN A 250 -12.86 -12.42 -27.59
C ASN A 250 -12.64 -11.85 -28.99
N VAL A 251 -11.54 -11.11 -29.19
CA VAL A 251 -11.19 -10.52 -30.47
C VAL A 251 -10.85 -11.59 -31.49
N PHE A 252 -10.12 -12.62 -31.08
CA PHE A 252 -9.83 -13.76 -31.92
C PHE A 252 -11.11 -14.44 -32.42
N ASP A 253 -12.05 -14.78 -31.51
CA ASP A 253 -13.31 -15.43 -31.88
C ASP A 253 -14.18 -14.55 -32.77
N ARG A 254 -14.29 -13.26 -32.45
CA ARG A 254 -15.10 -12.32 -33.22
C ARG A 254 -14.57 -12.12 -34.63
N SER A 255 -13.26 -11.93 -34.77
CA SER A 255 -12.62 -11.54 -36.02
C SER A 255 -12.36 -12.71 -36.97
N THR A 256 -12.17 -13.92 -36.43
CA THR A 256 -11.92 -15.14 -37.22
C THR A 256 -13.19 -16.00 -37.31
N ILE A 257 -13.52 -16.73 -36.25
CA ILE A 257 -14.53 -17.80 -36.24
C ILE A 257 -15.94 -17.25 -36.44
N THR A 258 -16.42 -16.37 -35.54
CA THR A 258 -17.80 -15.86 -35.57
C THR A 258 -18.13 -15.15 -36.88
N ARG A 259 -17.17 -14.38 -37.42
CA ARG A 259 -17.34 -13.70 -38.71
C ARG A 259 -17.43 -14.68 -39.87
N LYS A 260 -16.51 -15.65 -39.95
CA LYS A 260 -16.56 -16.68 -40.99
C LYS A 260 -17.84 -17.52 -40.88
N VAL A 261 -18.24 -17.89 -39.66
CA VAL A 261 -19.52 -18.58 -39.39
C VAL A 261 -20.71 -17.75 -39.87
N GLN A 262 -20.69 -16.42 -39.67
CA GLN A 262 -21.77 -15.55 -40.12
C GLN A 262 -21.84 -15.44 -41.64
N SER A 263 -20.70 -15.34 -42.33
CA SER A 263 -20.64 -15.35 -43.81
C SER A 263 -21.14 -16.68 -44.37
N ALA A 264 -20.60 -17.80 -43.89
CA ALA A 264 -20.96 -19.15 -44.32
C ALA A 264 -22.44 -19.46 -44.04
N SER A 265 -22.93 -19.12 -42.84
CA SER A 265 -24.35 -19.29 -42.49
C SER A 265 -25.28 -18.47 -43.40
N ALA A 266 -24.88 -17.27 -43.81
CA ALA A 266 -25.65 -16.44 -44.74
C ALA A 266 -25.61 -16.98 -46.19
N GLN A 267 -24.48 -17.51 -46.65
CA GLN A 267 -24.37 -18.21 -47.93
C GLN A 267 -25.25 -19.48 -47.94
N LEU A 268 -25.14 -20.33 -46.92
CA LEU A 268 -25.94 -21.55 -46.79
C LEU A 268 -27.44 -21.24 -46.62
N SER A 269 -27.81 -20.21 -45.87
CA SER A 269 -29.23 -19.82 -45.73
C SER A 269 -29.82 -19.31 -47.06
N ARG A 270 -29.03 -18.64 -47.91
CA ARG A 270 -29.43 -18.28 -49.28
C ARG A 270 -29.53 -19.52 -50.17
N ALA A 271 -28.59 -20.47 -50.03
CA ALA A 271 -28.63 -21.75 -50.74
C ALA A 271 -29.88 -22.58 -50.41
N LEU A 272 -30.37 -22.53 -49.17
CA LEU A 272 -31.63 -23.19 -48.78
C LEU A 272 -32.87 -22.61 -49.50
N GLN A 273 -32.82 -21.35 -49.95
CA GLN A 273 -33.89 -20.74 -50.75
C GLN A 273 -33.84 -21.18 -52.22
N SER A 274 -32.66 -21.60 -52.71
CA SER A 274 -32.43 -22.10 -54.06
C SER A 274 -31.66 -23.42 -54.05
N PRO A 275 -32.35 -24.56 -53.84
CA PRO A 275 -31.71 -25.87 -53.65
C PRO A 275 -30.81 -26.32 -54.81
N ARG A 276 -31.03 -25.81 -56.03
CA ARG A 276 -30.22 -26.12 -57.22
C ARG A 276 -28.75 -25.69 -57.10
N ASN A 277 -28.47 -24.63 -56.33
CA ASN A 277 -27.12 -24.11 -56.17
C ASN A 277 -26.47 -24.59 -54.86
N PHE A 278 -27.15 -25.44 -54.09
CA PHE A 278 -26.68 -25.85 -52.77
C PHE A 278 -25.36 -26.60 -52.81
N THR A 279 -25.19 -27.53 -53.76
CA THR A 279 -23.95 -28.32 -53.94
C THR A 279 -22.75 -27.44 -54.29
N ALA A 280 -22.95 -26.41 -55.12
CA ALA A 280 -21.88 -25.46 -55.46
C ALA A 280 -21.51 -24.59 -54.25
N ILE A 281 -22.50 -24.02 -53.57
CA ILE A 281 -22.29 -23.13 -52.42
C ILE A 281 -21.67 -23.87 -51.24
N ILE A 282 -22.06 -25.12 -50.97
CA ILE A 282 -21.49 -25.87 -49.85
C ILE A 282 -20.04 -26.31 -50.12
N THR A 283 -19.70 -26.57 -51.38
CA THR A 283 -18.32 -26.86 -51.80
C THR A 283 -17.46 -25.61 -51.70
N GLU A 284 -17.95 -24.47 -52.17
CA GLU A 284 -17.30 -23.16 -52.03
C GLU A 284 -17.06 -22.81 -50.55
N VAL A 285 -18.09 -22.93 -49.69
CA VAL A 285 -17.95 -22.68 -48.25
C VAL A 285 -16.92 -23.59 -47.61
N LYS A 286 -16.85 -24.87 -48.02
CA LYS A 286 -15.87 -25.82 -47.50
C LYS A 286 -14.45 -25.48 -47.95
N GLU A 287 -14.25 -25.16 -49.22
CA GLU A 287 -12.94 -24.78 -49.75
C GLU A 287 -12.43 -23.47 -49.13
N GLU A 288 -13.27 -22.42 -49.10
CA GLU A 288 -12.92 -21.12 -48.51
C GLU A 288 -12.62 -21.21 -47.00
N SER A 289 -13.40 -22.01 -46.26
CA SER A 289 -13.18 -22.18 -44.82
C SER A 289 -11.94 -23.02 -44.54
N SER A 290 -11.77 -24.13 -45.26
CA SER A 290 -10.58 -24.99 -45.12
C SER A 290 -9.30 -24.22 -45.45
N GLU A 291 -9.26 -23.47 -46.55
CA GLU A 291 -8.08 -22.69 -46.93
C GLU A 291 -7.75 -21.61 -45.90
N TYR A 292 -8.77 -20.94 -45.35
CA TYR A 292 -8.57 -19.91 -44.34
C TYR A 292 -8.04 -20.50 -43.01
N PHE A 293 -8.66 -21.57 -42.51
CA PHE A 293 -8.26 -22.15 -41.22
C PHE A 293 -6.96 -22.94 -41.29
N THR A 294 -6.59 -23.55 -42.42
CA THR A 294 -5.26 -24.14 -42.59
C THR A 294 -4.18 -23.07 -42.59
N LYS A 295 -4.35 -21.98 -43.37
CA LYS A 295 -3.43 -20.83 -43.36
C LYS A 295 -3.32 -20.21 -41.97
N LEU A 296 -4.44 -20.03 -41.26
CA LEU A 296 -4.45 -19.50 -39.90
C LEU A 296 -3.74 -20.44 -38.92
N SER A 297 -4.00 -21.75 -39.00
CA SER A 297 -3.36 -22.75 -38.14
C SER A 297 -1.85 -22.77 -38.33
N ASP A 298 -1.37 -22.76 -39.58
CA ASP A 298 0.06 -22.71 -39.91
C ASP A 298 0.75 -21.47 -39.33
N ILE A 299 0.10 -20.32 -39.42
CA ILE A 299 0.64 -19.06 -38.90
C ILE A 299 0.69 -19.09 -37.37
N LEU A 300 -0.38 -19.55 -36.72
CA LEU A 300 -0.45 -19.60 -35.26
C LEU A 300 0.46 -20.69 -34.66
N SER A 301 0.80 -21.75 -35.43
CA SER A 301 1.79 -22.74 -35.02
C SER A 301 3.23 -22.22 -35.13
N ASP A 302 3.50 -21.32 -36.08
CA ASP A 302 4.82 -20.71 -36.24
C ASP A 302 5.08 -19.62 -35.18
N TRP A 303 4.01 -18.97 -34.71
CA TRP A 303 4.10 -17.88 -33.75
C TRP A 303 4.11 -18.37 -32.30
N LYS A 304 5.19 -18.06 -31.60
CA LYS A 304 5.34 -18.33 -30.17
C LYS A 304 4.95 -17.13 -29.33
N SER A 305 4.36 -17.40 -28.17
CA SER A 305 4.09 -16.36 -27.18
C SER A 305 5.41 -15.93 -26.51
N GLU A 306 5.62 -14.62 -26.35
CA GLU A 306 6.75 -14.06 -25.58
C GLU A 306 6.50 -14.04 -24.06
N ASN A 307 5.42 -14.68 -23.59
CA ASN A 307 5.11 -14.75 -22.17
C ASN A 307 5.93 -15.86 -21.51
N ASP A 308 6.66 -15.53 -20.45
CA ASP A 308 7.57 -16.49 -19.76
C ASP A 308 6.82 -17.70 -19.18
N ASP A 309 5.53 -17.55 -18.86
CA ASP A 309 4.68 -18.57 -18.22
C ASP A 309 4.06 -19.57 -19.21
N ASP A 310 3.78 -19.16 -20.46
CA ASP A 310 3.11 -19.98 -21.49
C ASP A 310 3.99 -20.10 -22.74
N LYS A 311 4.96 -21.01 -22.72
CA LYS A 311 5.91 -21.25 -23.83
C LYS A 311 5.30 -21.95 -25.06
N GLY A 312 3.99 -22.10 -25.10
CA GLY A 312 3.26 -22.73 -26.19
C GLY A 312 3.15 -21.83 -27.43
N THR A 313 2.77 -22.44 -28.55
CA THR A 313 2.39 -21.70 -29.75
C THR A 313 1.03 -21.03 -29.54
N PHE A 314 0.74 -19.94 -30.26
CA PHE A 314 -0.59 -19.33 -30.16
C PHE A 314 -1.71 -20.29 -30.53
N LEU A 315 -1.43 -21.25 -31.42
CA LEU A 315 -2.36 -22.32 -31.77
C LEU A 315 -2.71 -23.18 -30.55
N GLU A 316 -1.72 -23.68 -29.82
CA GLU A 316 -1.93 -24.48 -28.61
C GLU A 316 -2.70 -23.71 -27.54
N ILE A 317 -2.36 -22.42 -27.35
CA ILE A 317 -3.04 -21.55 -26.38
C ILE A 317 -4.54 -21.41 -26.71
N VAL A 318 -4.86 -21.21 -27.99
CA VAL A 318 -6.24 -21.09 -28.47
C VAL A 318 -6.99 -22.42 -28.39
N LEU A 319 -6.39 -23.52 -28.85
CA LEU A 319 -7.02 -24.85 -28.81
C LEU A 319 -7.28 -25.32 -27.38
N ASN A 320 -6.35 -25.08 -26.46
CA ASN A 320 -6.54 -25.40 -25.04
C ASN A 320 -7.66 -24.56 -24.40
N TYR A 321 -7.78 -23.28 -24.76
CA TYR A 321 -8.84 -22.43 -24.25
C TYR A 321 -10.23 -22.90 -24.70
N TYR A 322 -10.37 -23.24 -25.99
CA TYR A 322 -11.64 -23.70 -26.56
C TYR A 322 -11.90 -25.21 -26.40
N LYS A 323 -10.92 -25.97 -25.88
CA LYS A 323 -10.97 -27.43 -25.73
C LYS A 323 -11.36 -28.15 -27.03
N SER A 324 -10.81 -27.72 -28.16
CA SER A 324 -11.08 -28.27 -29.49
C SER A 324 -9.80 -28.87 -30.09
N GLN A 325 -9.92 -29.88 -30.96
CA GLN A 325 -8.75 -30.51 -31.58
C GLN A 325 -8.23 -29.69 -32.76
N SER A 326 -9.12 -28.94 -33.43
CA SER A 326 -8.74 -28.05 -34.54
C SER A 326 -9.61 -26.79 -34.62
N LEU A 327 -9.08 -25.74 -35.25
CA LEU A 327 -9.85 -24.52 -35.55
C LEU A 327 -11.01 -24.80 -36.52
N THR A 328 -10.83 -25.77 -37.41
CA THR A 328 -11.84 -26.23 -38.38
C THR A 328 -13.02 -26.90 -37.67
N GLU A 329 -12.76 -27.76 -36.68
CA GLU A 329 -13.79 -28.39 -35.85
C GLU A 329 -14.60 -27.33 -35.08
N LEU A 330 -13.91 -26.35 -34.49
CA LEU A 330 -14.56 -25.24 -33.76
C LEU A 330 -15.46 -24.40 -34.67
N PHE A 331 -15.01 -24.13 -35.91
CA PHE A 331 -15.82 -23.45 -36.92
C PHE A 331 -17.07 -24.26 -37.29
N TRP A 332 -16.92 -25.54 -37.63
CA TRP A 332 -18.06 -26.37 -38.04
C TRP A 332 -19.06 -26.60 -36.91
N SER A 333 -18.60 -26.74 -35.67
CA SER A 333 -19.47 -26.85 -34.50
C SER A 333 -20.35 -25.59 -34.32
N LYS A 334 -19.73 -24.39 -34.36
CA LYS A 334 -20.47 -23.12 -34.26
C LYS A 334 -21.37 -22.86 -35.49
N LEU A 335 -20.90 -23.21 -36.69
CA LEU A 335 -21.69 -23.09 -37.91
C LEU A 335 -22.90 -24.01 -37.87
N ASN A 336 -22.73 -25.26 -37.45
CA ASN A 336 -23.80 -26.24 -37.29
C ASN A 336 -24.89 -25.71 -36.37
N GLN A 337 -24.55 -25.21 -35.18
CA GLN A 337 -25.54 -24.64 -34.25
C GLN A 337 -26.33 -23.47 -34.85
N LYS A 338 -25.66 -22.56 -35.57
CA LYS A 338 -26.30 -21.40 -36.21
C LYS A 338 -27.16 -21.81 -37.41
N PHE A 339 -26.66 -22.75 -38.21
CA PHE A 339 -27.35 -23.28 -39.38
C PHE A 339 -28.59 -24.06 -38.99
N LYS A 340 -28.52 -24.91 -37.96
CA LYS A 340 -29.65 -25.61 -37.35
C LYS A 340 -30.77 -24.65 -36.95
N LYS A 341 -30.43 -23.56 -36.25
CA LYS A 341 -31.40 -22.49 -35.90
C LYS A 341 -32.03 -21.83 -37.12
N SER A 342 -31.25 -21.59 -38.18
CA SER A 342 -31.74 -21.02 -39.45
C SER A 342 -32.73 -21.96 -40.15
N ILE A 343 -32.42 -23.27 -40.20
CA ILE A 343 -33.30 -24.30 -40.76
C ILE A 343 -34.61 -24.39 -39.98
N VAL A 344 -34.55 -24.50 -38.65
CA VAL A 344 -35.74 -24.57 -37.79
C VAL A 344 -36.62 -23.32 -37.98
N ALA A 345 -36.02 -22.13 -38.03
CA ALA A 345 -36.76 -20.90 -38.30
C ALA A 345 -37.40 -20.89 -39.69
N ALA A 346 -36.71 -21.41 -40.72
CA ALA A 346 -37.26 -21.53 -42.07
C ALA A 346 -38.43 -22.54 -42.13
N MET A 347 -38.32 -23.65 -41.41
CA MET A 347 -39.36 -24.69 -41.31
C MET A 347 -40.59 -24.20 -40.53
N ALA A 348 -40.39 -23.51 -39.41
CA ALA A 348 -41.46 -22.95 -38.58
C ALA A 348 -42.31 -21.89 -39.31
N ARG A 349 -41.72 -21.17 -40.28
CA ARG A 349 -42.45 -20.19 -41.11
C ARG A 349 -43.44 -20.83 -42.10
N GLY A 350 -43.37 -22.15 -42.34
CA GLY A 350 -44.38 -22.92 -43.09
C GLY A 350 -44.60 -22.52 -44.56
N GLY A 351 -43.75 -21.66 -45.14
CA GLY A 351 -43.92 -21.12 -46.49
C GLY A 351 -43.46 -22.05 -47.62
N PRO A 352 -43.44 -21.56 -48.87
CA PRO A 352 -42.97 -22.31 -50.05
C PRO A 352 -41.55 -22.88 -49.88
N ILE A 353 -40.68 -22.16 -49.16
CA ILE A 353 -39.31 -22.58 -48.85
C ILE A 353 -39.31 -23.87 -48.01
N ALA A 354 -40.15 -23.98 -46.98
CA ALA A 354 -40.23 -25.18 -46.14
C ALA A 354 -40.74 -26.41 -46.92
N LYS A 355 -41.70 -26.21 -47.84
CA LYS A 355 -42.20 -27.28 -48.73
C LYS A 355 -41.11 -27.73 -49.70
N ASN A 356 -40.39 -26.79 -50.31
CA ASN A 356 -39.28 -27.09 -51.22
C ASN A 356 -38.15 -27.83 -50.48
N LEU A 357 -37.80 -27.43 -49.26
CA LEU A 357 -36.78 -28.10 -48.46
C LEU A 357 -37.12 -29.57 -48.18
N LYS A 358 -38.39 -29.92 -47.94
CA LYS A 358 -38.83 -31.31 -47.78
C LYS A 358 -38.70 -32.11 -49.09
N ILE A 359 -39.02 -31.51 -50.23
CA ILE A 359 -38.91 -32.16 -51.54
C ILE A 359 -37.44 -32.40 -51.92
N TYR A 360 -36.57 -31.42 -51.66
CA TYR A 360 -35.14 -31.49 -52.00
C TYR A 360 -34.26 -32.11 -50.91
N TYR A 361 -34.85 -32.59 -49.80
CA TYR A 361 -34.11 -33.12 -48.65
C TYR A 361 -33.14 -34.26 -49.02
N SER A 362 -33.59 -35.22 -49.84
CA SER A 362 -32.76 -36.33 -50.31
C SER A 362 -31.57 -35.85 -51.16
N GLY A 363 -31.77 -34.81 -51.99
CA GLY A 363 -30.72 -34.17 -52.77
C GLY A 363 -29.71 -33.40 -51.92
N LEU A 364 -30.17 -32.68 -50.90
CA LEU A 364 -29.30 -31.98 -49.93
C LEU A 364 -28.44 -32.97 -49.14
N LYS A 365 -29.03 -34.09 -48.70
CA LYS A 365 -28.32 -35.16 -47.99
C LYS A 365 -27.25 -35.84 -48.86
N ALA A 366 -27.57 -36.08 -50.14
CA ALA A 366 -26.61 -36.60 -51.11
C ALA A 366 -25.47 -35.62 -51.34
N SER A 367 -25.75 -34.32 -51.51
CA SER A 367 -24.73 -33.29 -51.70
C SER A 367 -23.80 -33.14 -50.49
N VAL A 368 -24.31 -33.18 -49.25
CA VAL A 368 -23.44 -33.19 -48.05
C VAL A 368 -22.57 -34.44 -47.99
N SER A 369 -23.13 -35.59 -48.37
CA SER A 369 -22.39 -36.87 -48.36
C SER A 369 -21.30 -36.94 -49.42
N GLU A 370 -21.49 -36.26 -50.56
CA GLU A 370 -20.53 -36.18 -51.67
C GLU A 370 -19.44 -35.13 -51.41
N THR A 371 -19.79 -33.98 -50.80
CA THR A 371 -18.85 -32.89 -50.53
C THR A 371 -17.93 -33.15 -49.33
N PHE A 372 -18.40 -33.84 -48.27
CA PHE A 372 -17.61 -34.07 -47.04
C PHE A 372 -17.04 -35.49 -46.95
N LYS A 373 -15.71 -35.60 -46.98
CA LYS A 373 -14.97 -36.86 -46.78
C LYS A 373 -14.70 -37.18 -45.30
N SER A 374 -14.70 -36.16 -44.43
CA SER A 374 -14.53 -36.32 -42.98
C SER A 374 -15.85 -36.73 -42.33
N GLU A 375 -15.82 -37.78 -41.50
CA GLU A 375 -17.01 -38.35 -40.87
C GLU A 375 -17.64 -37.39 -39.85
N GLU A 376 -16.83 -36.61 -39.14
CA GLU A 376 -17.27 -35.65 -38.12
C GLU A 376 -17.99 -34.45 -38.73
N GLU A 377 -17.39 -33.77 -39.71
CA GLU A 377 -17.99 -32.62 -40.41
C GLU A 377 -19.30 -33.02 -41.12
N ARG A 378 -19.29 -34.20 -41.74
CA ARG A 378 -20.46 -34.79 -42.38
C ARG A 378 -21.58 -35.05 -41.37
N SER A 379 -21.25 -35.64 -40.21
CA SER A 379 -22.25 -35.92 -39.17
C SER A 379 -22.90 -34.64 -38.60
N MET A 380 -22.12 -33.57 -38.43
CA MET A 380 -22.62 -32.29 -37.90
C MET A 380 -23.63 -31.64 -38.86
N LEU A 381 -23.31 -31.59 -40.16
CA LEU A 381 -24.22 -31.00 -41.15
C LEU A 381 -25.45 -31.89 -41.41
N LEU A 382 -25.31 -33.20 -41.34
CA LEU A 382 -26.43 -34.14 -41.41
C LEU A 382 -27.37 -33.99 -40.19
N ASP A 383 -26.84 -33.77 -38.98
CA ASP A 383 -27.66 -33.43 -37.80
C ASP A 383 -28.44 -32.13 -38.01
N SER A 384 -27.79 -31.09 -38.54
CA SER A 384 -28.48 -29.85 -38.91
C SER A 384 -29.64 -30.08 -39.89
N LEU A 385 -29.41 -30.87 -40.94
CA LEU A 385 -30.43 -31.16 -41.96
C LEU A 385 -31.54 -32.08 -41.43
N SER A 386 -31.28 -32.95 -40.46
CA SER A 386 -32.31 -33.81 -39.84
C SER A 386 -33.47 -33.02 -39.23
N MET A 387 -33.26 -31.76 -38.86
CA MET A 387 -34.31 -30.85 -38.38
C MET A 387 -35.36 -30.50 -39.43
N ILE A 388 -35.13 -30.81 -40.71
CA ILE A 388 -36.12 -30.66 -41.79
C ILE A 388 -37.22 -31.75 -41.70
N GLU A 389 -36.89 -32.92 -41.15
CA GLU A 389 -37.83 -34.02 -40.94
C GLU A 389 -38.56 -33.95 -39.60
N TYR A 390 -38.01 -33.20 -38.62
CA TYR A 390 -38.62 -33.04 -37.31
C TYR A 390 -39.96 -32.29 -37.44
N LYS A 391 -41.03 -32.94 -36.99
CA LYS A 391 -42.41 -32.45 -37.07
C LYS A 391 -42.67 -31.29 -36.13
#